data_AF-A0A5C6M4M4-F1
#
_entry.id   AF-A0A5C6M4M4-F1
#
_cell.length_a   1.000
_cell.length_b   1.000
_cell.length_c   1.000
_cell.angle_alpha   90.00
_cell.angle_beta   90.00
_cell.angle_gamma   90.00
#
_symmetry.space_group_name_H-M   'P 1'
#
loop_
_entity.id
_entity.type
_entity.pdbx_description
1 polymer ?
#
loop_
_entity_poly.entity_id
_entity_poly.type
_entity_poly.pdbx_seq_one_letter_code
_entity_poly.pdbx_strand_id
1 'polypeptide(L)' 'MATTQQILDELHEIREQLLAESGGTLEGLVARLQKEQQVSGRTIRETRRTKRSTGVAVGAGFDVDASLPQPG' A
#
# COMPACT_ATOMS: atom_id res chain seq x y z
N MET A 1 27.09 -24.40 -2.34
CA MET A 1 27.11 -23.37 -1.28
C MET A 1 25.79 -22.62 -1.37
N ALA A 2 24.76 -23.05 -0.64
CA ALA A 2 23.48 -22.35 -0.64
C ALA A 2 23.71 -21.00 0.05
N THR A 3 23.57 -19.90 -0.69
CA THR A 3 23.61 -18.55 -0.14
C THR A 3 22.36 -18.38 0.71
N THR A 4 22.52 -18.57 2.01
CA THR A 4 21.45 -18.54 3.01
C THR A 4 20.91 -17.12 3.11
N GLN A 5 19.93 -16.80 2.27
CA GLN A 5 19.16 -15.57 2.38
C GLN A 5 17.99 -15.81 3.34
N GLN A 6 18.30 -16.25 4.57
CA GLN A 6 17.30 -16.64 5.59
C GLN A 6 16.26 -15.53 5.81
N ILE A 7 16.72 -14.27 5.84
CA ILE A 7 15.84 -13.11 5.96
C ILE A 7 14.89 -12.99 4.77
N LEU A 8 15.33 -13.29 3.55
CA LEU A 8 14.44 -13.26 2.39
C LEU A 8 13.43 -14.39 2.44
N ASP A 9 13.84 -15.59 2.88
CA ASP A 9 12.93 -16.73 3.00
C ASP A 9 11.83 -16.43 4.02
N GLU A 10 12.21 -15.90 5.20
CA GLU A 10 11.26 -15.45 6.23
C GLU A 10 10.31 -14.35 5.70
N LEU A 11 10.82 -13.39 4.94
CA LEU A 11 9.99 -12.35 4.33
C LEU A 11 9.02 -12.90 3.28
N HIS A 12 9.41 -13.92 2.53
CA HIS A 12 8.51 -14.60 1.59
C HIS A 12 7.40 -15.35 2.33
N GLU A 13 7.74 -16.10 3.37
CA GLU A 13 6.76 -16.83 4.19
C GLU A 13 5.72 -15.87 4.79
N ILE A 14 6.18 -14.76 5.39
CA ILE A 14 5.30 -13.74 5.95
C ILE A 14 4.41 -13.14 4.87
N ARG A 15 4.95 -12.86 3.67
CA ARG A 15 4.17 -12.32 2.56
C ARG A 15 3.08 -13.30 2.14
N GLU A 16 3.39 -14.58 1.99
CA GLU A 16 2.42 -15.61 1.60
C GLU A 16 1.31 -15.75 2.65
N GLN A 17 1.68 -15.74 3.93
CA GLN A 17 0.71 -15.78 5.02
C GLN A 17 -0.24 -14.56 4.98
N LEU A 18 0.30 -13.35 4.85
CA LEU A 18 -0.50 -12.13 4.77
C LEU A 18 -1.46 -12.13 3.58
N LEU A 19 -1.02 -12.65 2.43
CA LEU A 19 -1.87 -12.82 1.25
C LEU A 19 -2.97 -13.85 1.52
N ALA A 20 -2.63 -15.03 2.05
CA ALA A 20 -3.60 -16.08 2.34
C ALA A 20 -4.69 -15.60 3.31
N GLU A 21 -4.32 -14.88 4.37
CA GLU A 21 -5.28 -14.28 5.31
C GLU A 21 -6.20 -13.23 4.67
N SER A 22 -5.77 -12.64 3.55
CA SER A 22 -6.48 -11.55 2.87
C SER A 22 -7.12 -11.99 1.55
N GLY A 23 -7.42 -13.29 1.39
CA GLY A 23 -8.09 -13.84 0.20
C GLY A 23 -7.15 -14.13 -0.97
N GLY A 24 -5.85 -14.27 -0.72
CA GLY A 24 -4.83 -14.64 -1.70
C GLY A 24 -4.43 -13.52 -2.67
N THR A 25 -5.01 -12.33 -2.55
CA THR A 25 -4.79 -11.21 -3.49
C THR A 25 -4.16 -10.02 -2.78
N LEU A 26 -3.35 -9.28 -3.54
CA LEU A 26 -2.76 -8.03 -3.05
C LEU A 26 -3.86 -6.98 -2.78
N GLU A 27 -4.90 -6.94 -3.61
CA GLU A 27 -6.05 -6.07 -3.44
C GLU A 27 -6.75 -6.32 -2.10
N GLY A 28 -6.99 -7.59 -1.75
CA GLY A 28 -7.57 -7.95 -0.46
C GLY A 28 -6.71 -7.54 0.72
N LEU A 29 -5.38 -7.70 0.61
CA LEU A 29 -4.44 -7.25 1.64
C LEU A 29 -4.50 -5.72 1.82
N VAL A 30 -4.51 -4.97 0.73
CA VAL A 30 -4.61 -3.49 0.77
C VAL A 30 -5.94 -3.06 1.40
N ALA A 31 -7.06 -3.66 1.01
CA ALA A 31 -8.36 -3.36 1.57
C ALA A 31 -8.42 -3.63 3.09
N ARG A 32 -7.84 -4.75 3.54
CA ARG A 32 -7.73 -5.08 4.97
C ARG A 32 -6.91 -4.02 5.72
N LEU A 33 -5.74 -3.67 5.22
CA LEU A 33 -4.87 -2.67 5.85
C LEU A 33 -5.52 -1.29 5.92
N GLN A 34 -6.25 -0.88 4.87
CA GLN A 34 -7.01 0.37 4.88
C GLN A 34 -8.11 0.37 5.95
N LYS A 35 -8.83 -0.76 6.10
CA LYS A 35 -9.85 -0.91 7.15
C LYS A 35 -9.24 -0.84 8.54
N GLU A 36 -8.14 -1.55 8.78
CA GLU A 36 -7.41 -1.50 10.06
C GLU A 36 -6.91 -0.09 10.35
N GLN A 37 -6.41 0.61 9.33
CA GLN A 37 -5.97 2.00 9.44
C GLN A 37 -7.13 2.93 9.82
N GLN A 38 -8.30 2.79 9.22
CA GLN A 38 -9.50 3.58 9.55
C GLN A 38 -9.92 3.38 11.01
N VAL A 39 -9.84 2.16 11.52
CA VAL A 39 -10.20 1.83 12.91
C VAL A 39 -9.12 2.26 13.91
N SER A 40 -7.87 2.38 13.47
CA SER A 40 -6.73 2.65 14.36
C SER A 40 -6.76 4.02 15.08
N GLY A 41 -7.62 4.95 14.62
CA GLY A 41 -7.70 6.31 15.17
C GLY A 41 -6.42 7.14 14.98
N ARG A 42 -5.44 6.63 14.23
CA ARG A 42 -4.17 7.31 13.97
C ARG A 42 -4.39 8.44 12.96
N THR A 43 -3.84 9.62 13.26
CA THR A 43 -3.86 10.73 12.31
C THR A 43 -2.98 10.39 11.11
N ILE A 44 -3.60 10.25 9.93
CA ILE A 44 -2.87 10.15 8.67
C ILE A 44 -2.36 11.54 8.33
N ARG A 45 -1.04 11.72 8.41
CA ARG A 45 -0.41 12.96 7.94
C ARG A 45 -0.36 12.91 6.42
N GLU A 46 -1.14 13.76 5.77
CA GLU A 46 -0.97 14.00 4.34
C GLU A 46 0.44 14.53 4.09
N THR A 47 1.20 13.81 3.28
CA THR A 47 2.52 14.26 2.86
C THR A 47 2.31 15.45 1.93
N ARG A 48 2.51 16.67 2.43
CA ARG A 48 2.56 17.85 1.57
C ARG A 48 3.77 17.73 0.66
N ARG A 49 3.53 17.66 -0.65
CA ARG A 49 4.58 17.71 -1.67
C ARG A 49 5.40 18.99 -1.43
N THR A 50 6.63 18.84 -0.96
CA THR A 50 7.55 19.97 -0.90
C THR A 50 7.88 20.36 -2.34
N LYS A 51 7.54 21.60 -2.73
CA LYS A 51 7.96 22.15 -4.02
C LYS A 51 9.48 22.33 -3.99
N ARG A 52 10.24 21.29 -4.36
CA ARG A 52 11.55 21.31 -5.06
C ARG A 52 12.27 19.96 -4.95
N SER A 53 11.97 19.08 -5.88
CA SER A 53 12.96 18.24 -6.58
C SER A 53 12.30 17.74 -7.86
N THR A 54 12.53 18.45 -8.96
CA THR A 54 12.30 17.91 -10.30
C THR A 54 13.41 16.90 -10.58
N GLY A 55 13.20 15.66 -10.13
CA GLY A 55 13.85 14.46 -10.64
C GLY A 55 12.72 13.49 -11.00
N VAL A 56 12.49 13.28 -12.29
CA VAL A 56 11.37 12.49 -12.80
C VAL A 56 11.50 11.05 -12.28
N ALA A 57 10.57 10.64 -11.42
CA ALA A 57 10.25 9.23 -11.20
C ALA A 57 8.83 9.02 -11.70
N VAL A 58 8.69 8.38 -12.87
CA VAL A 58 7.40 7.96 -13.43
C VAL A 58 6.95 6.73 -12.64
N GLY A 59 6.22 6.96 -11.55
CA GLY A 59 5.40 5.93 -10.90
C GLY A 59 3.96 6.19 -11.27
N ALA A 60 3.36 5.28 -12.05
CA ALA A 60 1.98 5.38 -12.49
C ALA A 60 1.03 5.50 -11.29
N GLY A 61 0.27 6.59 -11.25
CA GLY A 61 -0.76 6.83 -10.25
C GLY A 61 -1.96 5.93 -10.49
N PHE A 62 -2.47 5.31 -9.42
CA PHE A 62 -3.84 4.84 -9.39
C PHE A 62 -4.73 6.04 -9.04
N ASP A 63 -5.27 6.69 -10.07
CA ASP A 63 -6.35 7.66 -9.93
C ASP A 63 -7.64 6.91 -9.62
N VAL A 64 -8.12 7.01 -8.37
CA VAL A 64 -9.49 6.61 -8.02
C VAL A 64 -10.38 7.83 -8.25
N ASP A 65 -10.95 7.94 -9.44
CA ASP A 65 -11.97 8.94 -9.76
C ASP A 65 -13.26 8.61 -8.99
N ALA A 66 -13.45 9.25 -7.84
CA ALA A 66 -14.76 9.31 -7.17
C ALA A 66 -15.45 10.61 -7.58
N SER A 67 -15.95 10.64 -8.81
CA SER A 67 -16.86 11.67 -9.30
C SER A 67 -18.14 11.72 -8.45
N LEU A 68 -18.41 12.87 -7.79
CA LEU A 68 -19.70 13.60 -7.57
C LEU A 68 -19.61 14.50 -6.31
N PRO A 69 -20.32 15.66 -6.22
CA PRO A 69 -21.52 16.05 -6.96
C PRO A 69 -21.43 17.39 -7.74
N GLN A 70 -22.32 17.56 -8.72
CA GLN A 70 -22.58 18.81 -9.45
C GLN A 70 -23.41 19.79 -8.60
N PRO A 71 -23.09 21.10 -8.60
CA PRO A 71 -24.05 22.14 -8.23
C PRO A 71 -24.38 23.06 -9.41
N GLY A 72 -25.69 23.21 -9.69
CA GLY A 72 -26.31 24.39 -10.31
C GLY A 72 -26.46 24.36 -11.82
#